data_AF-A0A7V5NZ60-F1
#
_entry.id   AF-A0A7V5NZ60-F1
#
_cell.length_a   1.000
_cell.length_b   1.000
_cell.length_c   1.000
_cell.angle_alpha   90.00
_cell.angle_beta   90.00
_cell.angle_gamma   90.00
#
_symmetry.space_group_name_H-M   'P 1'
#
loop_
_entity.id
_entity.type
_entity.pdbx_description
1 polymer ?
#
loop_
_entity_poly.entity_id
_entity_poly.type
_entity_poly.pdbx_seq_one_letter_code
_entity_poly.pdbx_strand_id
1 'polypeptide(L)'
;MKRFGVLFLVLSFFGWVGWSLAENTKELSELKVPLVKEYQVKMGRVTFPHGKHFLDAGYSCGTCHHVKKNNVEGKMVPEPMTVEKVKELAAQGKVAFQCKTCHGDLKRSQYKKLFHKNCLSCHKALKAEGKKVPVKCRDCHVKPKRKRMIEGC
;
A
#
# COMPACT_ATOMS: atom_id res chain seq x y z
N MET A 1 -53.76 -33.81 36.32
CA MET A 1 -53.68 -32.39 35.87
C MET A 1 -52.58 -31.67 36.66
N LYS A 2 -51.31 -31.69 36.21
CA LYS A 2 -50.17 -30.98 36.84
C LYS A 2 -48.85 -31.09 36.04
N ARG A 3 -48.91 -31.19 34.70
CA ARG A 3 -47.70 -31.36 33.85
C ARG A 3 -47.64 -30.46 32.61
N PHE A 4 -48.55 -29.49 32.47
CA PHE A 4 -48.56 -28.57 31.32
C PHE A 4 -48.03 -27.16 31.63
N GLY A 5 -47.67 -26.85 32.88
CA GLY A 5 -47.26 -25.49 33.30
C GLY A 5 -45.76 -25.18 33.25
N VAL A 6 -44.89 -26.16 32.97
CA VAL A 6 -43.42 -25.95 33.02
C VAL A 6 -42.80 -25.74 31.64
N LEU A 7 -43.49 -26.12 30.56
CA LEU A 7 -42.98 -25.97 29.20
C LEU A 7 -43.15 -24.57 28.60
N PHE A 8 -43.99 -23.72 29.19
CA PHE A 8 -44.20 -22.34 28.73
C PHE A 8 -43.20 -21.32 29.31
N LEU A 9 -42.47 -21.66 30.37
CA LEU A 9 -41.51 -20.74 31.01
C LEU A 9 -40.08 -20.82 30.42
N VAL A 10 -39.74 -21.90 29.71
CA VAL A 10 -38.42 -22.06 29.08
C VAL A 10 -38.38 -21.43 27.69
N LEU A 11 -39.50 -21.37 26.97
CA LEU A 11 -39.59 -20.76 25.63
C LEU A 11 -39.55 -19.22 25.65
N SER A 12 -39.88 -18.59 26.78
CA SER A 12 -39.82 -17.12 26.92
C SER A 12 -38.42 -16.58 27.22
N PHE A 13 -37.47 -17.40 27.68
CA PHE A 13 -36.09 -16.96 27.95
C PHE A 13 -35.18 -17.02 26.72
N PHE A 14 -35.42 -17.96 25.78
CA PHE A 14 -34.64 -18.06 24.55
C PHE A 14 -35.05 -17.05 23.46
N GLY A 15 -36.26 -16.49 23.54
CA GLY A 15 -36.72 -15.46 22.61
C GLY A 15 -36.02 -14.10 22.81
N TRP A 16 -35.51 -13.80 24.01
CA TRP A 16 -34.91 -12.50 24.29
C TRP A 16 -33.41 -12.44 23.96
N VAL A 17 -32.69 -13.55 24.11
CA VAL A 17 -31.24 -13.61 23.77
C VAL A 17 -31.02 -13.54 22.25
N GLY A 18 -31.97 -14.03 21.44
CA GLY A 18 -31.88 -14.00 19.98
C GLY A 18 -32.03 -12.61 19.35
N TRP A 19 -32.76 -11.69 19.97
CA TRP A 19 -32.99 -10.35 19.40
C TRP A 19 -31.81 -9.40 19.62
N SER A 20 -31.09 -9.49 20.74
CA SER A 20 -29.91 -8.63 20.99
C SER A 20 -28.69 -8.92 20.11
N LEU A 21 -28.61 -10.10 19.46
CA LEU A 21 -27.53 -10.43 18.54
C LEU A 21 -27.76 -9.94 17.09
N ALA A 22 -29.00 -9.62 16.72
CA ALA A 22 -29.33 -9.16 15.37
C ALA A 22 -28.99 -7.67 15.14
N GLU A 23 -29.09 -6.82 16.17
CA GLU A 23 -28.84 -5.37 16.04
C GLU A 23 -27.35 -5.02 15.86
N ASN A 24 -26.43 -5.85 16.38
CA ASN A 24 -24.98 -5.61 16.27
C ASN A 24 -24.36 -5.97 14.90
N THR A 25 -25.10 -6.60 13.99
CA THR A 25 -24.56 -6.96 12.65
C THR A 25 -24.80 -5.90 11.58
N LYS A 26 -25.74 -4.97 11.82
CA LYS A 26 -26.12 -3.94 10.85
C LYS A 26 -25.19 -2.72 10.86
N GLU A 27 -24.37 -2.56 11.90
CA GLU A 27 -23.41 -1.45 12.01
C GLU A 27 -22.05 -1.74 11.36
N LEU A 28 -21.82 -2.95 10.85
CA LEU A 28 -20.61 -3.28 10.06
C LEU A 28 -20.73 -2.92 8.58
N SER A 29 -21.87 -2.41 8.10
CA SER A 29 -22.10 -2.17 6.67
C SER A 29 -21.75 -0.78 6.15
N GLU A 30 -21.41 0.21 6.97
CA GLU A 30 -20.97 1.52 6.45
C GLU A 30 -19.83 2.14 7.28
N LEU A 31 -18.66 1.48 7.32
CA LEU A 31 -17.43 2.25 7.47
C LEU A 31 -17.26 3.10 6.19
N LYS A 32 -17.87 4.28 6.18
CA LYS A 32 -17.59 5.35 5.22
C LYS A 32 -16.17 5.82 5.51
N VAL A 33 -15.18 5.06 5.03
CA VAL A 33 -13.81 5.53 4.96
C VAL A 33 -13.88 6.80 4.10
N PRO A 34 -13.62 7.98 4.66
CA PRO A 34 -13.68 9.20 3.88
C PRO A 34 -12.70 9.03 2.73
N LEU A 35 -13.21 9.13 1.50
CA LEU A 35 -12.40 9.10 0.30
C LEU A 35 -11.42 10.26 0.40
N VAL A 36 -10.18 9.96 0.82
CA VAL A 36 -9.08 10.91 0.87
C VAL A 36 -8.65 11.15 -0.57
N LYS A 37 -9.46 11.92 -1.31
CA LYS A 37 -9.24 12.37 -2.68
C LYS A 37 -9.35 11.25 -3.73
N GLU A 38 -10.44 11.24 -4.48
CA GLU A 38 -10.60 10.34 -5.63
C GLU A 38 -9.66 10.77 -6.76
N TYR A 39 -8.60 10.00 -6.99
CA TYR A 39 -7.77 10.14 -8.18
C TYR A 39 -8.29 9.23 -9.28
N GLN A 40 -8.76 9.82 -10.39
CA GLN A 40 -9.07 9.09 -11.62
C GLN A 40 -7.77 8.47 -12.19
N VAL A 41 -7.43 7.25 -11.77
CA VAL A 41 -6.23 6.55 -12.24
C VAL A 41 -6.48 5.90 -13.60
N LYS A 42 -5.65 6.23 -14.61
CA LYS A 42 -5.77 5.66 -15.97
C LYS A 42 -5.12 4.27 -16.09
N MET A 43 -4.30 3.91 -15.10
CA MET A 43 -3.50 2.70 -15.09
C MET A 43 -3.74 1.96 -13.77
N GLY A 44 -3.65 0.63 -13.79
CA GLY A 44 -3.83 -0.19 -12.60
C GLY A 44 -2.73 -0.01 -11.56
N ARG A 45 -2.96 -0.55 -10.37
CA ARG A 45 -1.99 -0.51 -9.26
C ARG A 45 -0.71 -1.22 -9.65
N VAL A 46 0.42 -0.71 -9.18
CA VAL A 46 1.72 -1.36 -9.30
C VAL A 46 1.99 -2.14 -8.01
N THR A 47 2.34 -3.41 -8.16
CA THR A 47 2.82 -4.23 -7.04
C THR A 47 4.34 -4.21 -7.03
N PHE A 48 4.94 -4.06 -5.85
CA PHE A 48 6.39 -4.04 -5.69
C PHE A 48 6.86 -5.22 -4.81
N PRO A 49 7.33 -6.32 -5.40
CA PRO A 49 7.86 -7.45 -4.64
C PRO A 49 9.29 -7.15 -4.17
N HIS A 50 9.46 -6.85 -2.88
CA HIS A 50 10.78 -6.56 -2.29
C HIS A 50 11.79 -7.69 -2.53
N GLY A 51 11.38 -8.95 -2.38
CA GLY A 51 12.27 -10.11 -2.59
C GLY A 51 12.91 -10.15 -3.98
N LYS A 52 12.18 -9.79 -5.03
CA LYS A 52 12.71 -9.75 -6.41
C LYS A 52 13.82 -8.72 -6.60
N HIS A 53 13.81 -7.64 -5.82
CA HIS A 53 14.79 -6.56 -5.95
C HIS A 53 15.96 -6.74 -4.99
N PHE A 54 15.69 -7.21 -3.76
CA PHE A 54 16.71 -7.39 -2.74
C PHE A 54 17.38 -8.77 -2.83
N LEU A 55 16.60 -9.85 -2.77
CA LEU A 55 17.13 -11.22 -2.74
C LEU A 55 17.59 -11.68 -4.12
N ASP A 56 16.72 -11.55 -5.14
CA ASP A 56 17.01 -12.13 -6.46
C ASP A 56 17.99 -11.26 -7.27
N ALA A 57 17.87 -9.93 -7.16
CA ALA A 57 18.67 -8.99 -7.93
C ALA A 57 19.85 -8.36 -7.14
N GLY A 58 19.95 -8.64 -5.83
CA GLY A 58 21.09 -8.23 -5.00
C GLY A 58 21.20 -6.72 -4.72
N TYR A 59 20.13 -5.94 -4.90
CA TYR A 59 20.18 -4.49 -4.63
C TYR A 59 20.06 -4.19 -3.14
N SER A 60 20.81 -3.22 -2.64
CA SER A 60 20.71 -2.77 -1.25
C SER A 60 19.43 -1.97 -1.00
N CYS A 61 18.98 -1.90 0.26
CA CYS A 61 17.87 -1.04 0.68
C CYS A 61 18.10 0.42 0.25
N GLY A 62 19.35 0.89 0.37
CA GLY A 62 19.80 2.24 0.01
C GLY A 62 19.69 2.58 -1.47
N THR A 63 19.59 1.58 -2.35
CA THR A 63 19.39 1.77 -3.79
C THR A 63 18.10 2.54 -4.07
N CYS A 64 17.06 2.26 -3.28
CA CYS A 64 15.74 2.89 -3.40
C CYS A 64 15.43 3.83 -2.23
N HIS A 65 15.69 3.39 -0.99
CA HIS A 65 15.51 4.18 0.22
C HIS A 65 16.74 5.04 0.48
N HIS A 66 16.76 6.20 -0.17
CA HIS A 66 17.84 7.16 -0.12
C HIS A 66 17.47 8.38 0.72
N VAL A 67 18.46 9.06 1.27
CA VAL A 67 18.27 10.40 1.86
C VAL A 67 18.16 11.44 0.75
N LYS A 68 19.08 11.36 -0.21
CA LYS A 68 19.15 12.22 -1.39
C LYS A 68 19.84 11.47 -2.53
N LYS A 69 19.76 12.02 -3.74
CA LYS A 69 20.56 11.55 -4.87
C LYS A 69 21.56 12.63 -5.23
N ASN A 70 22.83 12.26 -5.28
CA ASN A 70 23.92 13.15 -5.65
C ASN A 70 24.25 12.95 -7.13
N ASN A 71 24.68 14.01 -7.82
CA ASN A 71 25.16 13.88 -9.19
C ASN A 71 26.65 13.53 -9.14
N VAL A 72 27.01 12.36 -9.66
CA VAL A 72 28.39 11.91 -9.83
C VAL A 72 28.57 11.66 -11.32
N GLU A 73 29.38 12.47 -11.99
CA GLU A 73 29.69 12.34 -13.42
C GLU A 73 28.44 12.26 -14.32
N GLY A 74 27.44 13.12 -14.04
CA GLY A 74 26.18 13.15 -14.78
C GLY A 74 25.19 12.05 -14.41
N LYS A 75 25.54 11.13 -13.50
CA LYS A 75 24.67 10.05 -13.01
C LYS A 75 24.13 10.40 -11.62
N MET A 76 22.83 10.22 -11.43
CA MET A 76 22.19 10.39 -10.11
C MET A 76 22.41 9.14 -9.26
N VAL A 77 23.33 9.21 -8.31
CA VAL A 77 23.67 8.12 -7.40
C VAL A 77 22.93 8.31 -6.07
N PRO A 78 22.19 7.30 -5.58
CA PRO A 78 21.49 7.38 -4.31
C PRO A 78 22.48 7.30 -3.13
N GLU A 79 22.33 8.24 -2.20
CA GLU A 79 22.95 8.15 -0.87
C GLU A 79 22.02 7.35 0.05
N PRO A 80 22.45 6.18 0.55
CA PRO A 80 21.60 5.32 1.38
C PRO A 80 21.04 6.02 2.62
N MET A 81 19.82 5.68 3.03
CA MET A 81 19.32 6.08 4.34
C MET A 81 20.20 5.54 5.48
N THR A 82 20.49 6.41 6.44
CA THR A 82 21.22 6.04 7.66
C THR A 82 20.26 5.76 8.81
N VAL A 83 20.72 5.02 9.81
CA VAL A 83 19.93 4.71 11.02
C VAL A 83 19.58 5.99 11.77
N GLU A 84 20.49 6.95 11.80
CA GLU A 84 20.31 8.26 12.45
C GLU A 84 19.17 9.01 11.77
N LYS A 85 19.13 9.01 10.43
CA LYS A 85 18.04 9.67 9.70
C LYS A 85 16.70 8.98 9.90
N VAL A 86 16.70 7.64 9.98
CA VAL A 86 15.48 6.88 10.31
C VAL A 86 14.97 7.25 11.69
N LYS A 87 15.86 7.32 12.70
CA LYS A 87 15.52 7.74 14.07
C LYS A 87 14.99 9.17 14.11
N GLU A 88 15.63 10.10 13.41
CA GLU A 88 15.20 11.50 13.33
C GLU A 88 13.79 11.63 12.73
N LEU A 89 13.51 10.91 11.64
CA LEU A 89 12.18 10.91 11.02
C LEU A 89 11.13 10.26 11.92
N ALA A 90 11.47 9.15 12.59
CA ALA A 90 10.59 8.49 13.54
C ALA A 90 10.25 9.38 14.74
N ALA A 91 11.24 10.14 15.27
CA ALA A 91 11.03 11.11 16.35
C ALA A 91 10.08 12.24 15.95
N GLN A 92 9.99 12.57 14.65
CA GLN A 92 9.02 13.51 14.09
C GLN A 92 7.66 12.87 13.79
N GLY A 93 7.43 11.61 14.17
CA GLY A 93 6.23 10.85 13.84
C GLY A 93 6.09 10.46 12.37
N LYS A 94 7.18 10.52 11.59
CA LYS A 94 7.18 10.24 10.14
C LYS A 94 7.65 8.82 9.83
N VAL A 95 7.10 8.24 8.77
CA VAL A 95 7.49 6.91 8.29
C VAL A 95 8.67 7.03 7.32
N ALA A 96 9.87 6.74 7.81
CA ALA A 96 11.14 6.99 7.11
C ALA A 96 11.21 6.40 5.69
N PHE A 97 10.67 5.21 5.47
CA PHE A 97 10.77 4.48 4.19
C PHE A 97 9.65 4.80 3.19
N GLN A 98 8.72 5.71 3.50
CA GLN A 98 7.71 6.15 2.56
C GLN A 98 8.23 7.31 1.70
N CYS A 99 8.15 7.20 0.38
CA CYS A 99 8.63 8.26 -0.53
C CYS A 99 7.97 9.62 -0.22
N LYS A 100 6.67 9.62 0.14
CA LYS A 100 5.92 10.84 0.47
C LYS A 100 6.48 11.59 1.67
N THR A 101 7.23 10.92 2.57
CA THR A 101 7.82 11.56 3.74
C THR A 101 8.78 12.70 3.38
N CYS A 102 9.52 12.54 2.27
CA CYS A 102 10.44 13.57 1.77
C CYS A 102 9.94 14.25 0.49
N HIS A 103 9.17 13.53 -0.34
CA HIS A 103 8.66 14.09 -1.60
C HIS A 103 7.32 14.80 -1.46
N GLY A 104 6.67 14.71 -0.30
CA GLY A 104 5.36 15.31 -0.02
C GLY A 104 4.22 14.70 -0.81
N ASP A 105 3.07 15.36 -0.75
CA ASP A 105 1.89 15.06 -1.56
C ASP A 105 2.06 15.65 -2.95
N LEU A 106 2.51 14.79 -3.87
CA LEU A 106 2.78 15.19 -5.24
C LEU A 106 1.51 15.10 -6.11
N LYS A 107 1.47 15.91 -7.17
CA LYS A 107 0.49 15.72 -8.24
C LYS A 107 0.76 14.40 -8.97
N ARG A 108 -0.28 13.82 -9.58
CA ARG A 108 -0.15 12.59 -10.38
C ARG A 108 1.00 12.64 -11.40
N SER A 109 1.18 13.76 -12.11
CA SER A 109 2.26 13.94 -13.10
C SER A 109 3.65 13.87 -12.46
N GLN A 110 3.80 14.39 -11.25
CA GLN A 110 5.03 14.34 -10.47
C GLN A 110 5.30 12.93 -9.95
N TYR A 111 4.29 12.21 -9.42
CA TYR A 111 4.46 10.79 -9.06
C TYR A 111 4.83 9.94 -10.28
N LYS A 112 4.18 10.16 -11.43
CA LYS A 112 4.56 9.51 -12.69
C LYS A 112 6.03 9.75 -13.01
N LYS A 113 6.50 11.00 -12.93
CA LYS A 113 7.91 11.35 -13.16
C LYS A 113 8.83 10.70 -12.14
N LEU A 114 8.48 10.70 -10.85
CA LEU A 114 9.28 10.12 -9.76
C LEU A 114 9.47 8.62 -9.98
N PHE A 115 8.39 7.86 -10.14
CA PHE A 115 8.45 6.40 -10.31
C PHE A 115 9.05 6.00 -11.66
N HIS A 116 8.74 6.68 -12.75
CA HIS A 116 9.35 6.35 -14.04
C HIS A 116 10.83 6.76 -14.10
N LYS A 117 11.25 7.80 -13.38
CA LYS A 117 12.67 8.16 -13.28
C LYS A 117 13.43 7.23 -12.32
N ASN A 118 12.79 6.64 -11.32
CA ASN A 118 13.44 5.72 -10.38
C ASN A 118 13.42 4.27 -10.86
N CYS A 119 12.24 3.74 -11.17
CA CYS A 119 12.03 2.32 -11.49
C CYS A 119 12.32 2.04 -12.98
N LEU A 120 11.69 2.80 -13.88
CA LEU A 120 11.75 2.52 -15.31
C LEU A 120 13.13 2.86 -15.91
N SER A 121 13.85 3.85 -15.39
CA SER A 121 15.22 4.15 -15.87
C SER A 121 16.19 2.99 -15.59
N CYS A 122 16.18 2.46 -14.36
CA CYS A 122 16.97 1.31 -13.96
C CYS A 122 16.59 0.09 -14.82
N HIS A 123 15.29 -0.21 -14.97
CA HIS A 123 14.85 -1.32 -15.80
C HIS A 123 15.24 -1.15 -17.28
N LYS A 124 15.22 0.07 -17.82
CA LYS A 124 15.70 0.34 -19.19
C LYS A 124 17.20 0.09 -19.32
N ALA A 125 18.01 0.50 -18.35
CA ALA A 125 19.44 0.23 -18.33
C ALA A 125 19.71 -1.28 -18.27
N LEU A 126 19.09 -1.99 -17.33
CA LEU A 126 19.22 -3.44 -17.20
C LEU A 126 18.72 -4.19 -18.43
N LYS A 127 17.65 -3.71 -19.08
CA LYS A 127 17.17 -4.28 -20.34
C LYS A 127 18.15 -4.06 -21.49
N ALA A 128 18.83 -2.91 -21.55
CA ALA A 128 19.89 -2.66 -22.52
C ALA A 128 21.09 -3.59 -22.27
N GLU A 129 21.34 -3.98 -21.02
CA GLU A 129 22.29 -5.04 -20.64
C GLU A 129 21.77 -6.46 -20.90
N GLY A 130 20.61 -6.64 -21.53
CA GLY A 130 20.03 -7.94 -21.86
C GLY A 130 19.26 -8.64 -20.73
N LYS A 131 19.08 -7.99 -19.57
CA LYS A 131 18.36 -8.59 -18.44
C LYS A 131 16.85 -8.57 -18.67
N LYS A 132 16.17 -9.64 -18.23
CA LYS A 132 14.71 -9.79 -18.33
C LYS A 132 14.02 -9.00 -17.22
N VAL A 133 13.77 -7.71 -17.46
CA VAL A 133 13.09 -6.81 -16.53
C VAL A 133 11.89 -6.09 -17.19
N PRO A 134 10.84 -5.74 -16.42
CA PRO A 134 9.64 -5.15 -16.98
C PRO A 134 9.87 -3.69 -17.39
N VAL A 135 9.52 -3.35 -18.63
CA VAL A 135 9.64 -1.97 -19.15
C VAL A 135 8.38 -1.49 -19.86
N LYS A 136 7.42 -2.37 -20.15
CA LYS A 136 6.14 -1.98 -20.76
C LYS A 136 5.18 -1.53 -19.67
N CYS A 137 4.28 -0.62 -20.01
CA CYS A 137 3.37 -0.02 -19.03
C CYS A 137 2.54 -1.07 -18.28
N ARG A 138 2.05 -2.10 -18.99
CA ARG A 138 1.20 -3.18 -18.43
C ARG A 138 1.97 -4.24 -17.65
N ASP A 139 3.30 -4.27 -17.77
CA ASP A 139 4.14 -5.18 -16.98
C ASP A 139 4.18 -4.72 -15.52
N CYS A 140 4.09 -3.41 -15.27
CA CYS A 140 4.03 -2.82 -13.94
C CYS A 140 2.59 -2.49 -13.51
N HIS A 141 1.79 -1.91 -14.41
CA HIS A 141 0.41 -1.51 -14.12
C HIS A 141 -0.58 -2.63 -14.45
N VAL A 142 -0.75 -3.56 -13.52
CA VAL A 142 -1.69 -4.66 -13.65
C VAL A 142 -3.13 -4.17 -13.48
N LYS A 143 -4.00 -4.50 -14.45
CA LYS A 143 -5.41 -4.13 -14.39
C LYS A 143 -6.03 -4.79 -13.14
N PRO A 144 -6.68 -4.02 -12.25
CA PRO A 144 -7.31 -4.61 -11.06
C PRO A 144 -8.40 -5.58 -11.51
N LYS A 145 -8.46 -6.77 -10.89
CA LYS A 145 -9.57 -7.72 -11.15
C LYS A 145 -10.92 -7.21 -10.62
N ARG A 146 -10.96 -6.14 -9.81
CA ARG A 146 -12.20 -5.51 -9.28
C ARG A 146 -12.19 -3.98 -9.47
N LYS A 147 -13.34 -3.42 -9.88
CA LYS A 147 -13.55 -2.01 -10.29
C LYS A 147 -13.40 -0.95 -9.19
N ARG A 148 -13.30 -1.32 -7.91
CA ARG A 148 -13.16 -0.39 -6.77
C ARG A 148 -11.83 -0.65 -6.07
N MET A 149 -10.89 0.27 -6.20
CA MET A 149 -9.68 0.30 -5.38
C MET A 149 -9.84 1.42 -4.36
N ILE A 150 -9.87 1.05 -3.08
CA ILE A 150 -9.68 1.97 -1.97
C ILE A 150 -8.15 2.07 -1.82
N GLU A 151 -7.57 3.21 -2.16
CA GLU A 151 -6.17 3.48 -1.85
C GLU A 151 -6.07 3.84 -0.36
N GLY A 152 -5.88 2.83 0.48
CA GLY A 152 -5.34 2.99 1.83
C GLY A 152 -3.86 2.65 1.80
N CYS A 153 -3.03 3.67 2.06
CA CYS A 153 -1.93 3.46 2.98
C CYS A 153 -2.52 3.33 4.37
#